data_AF-A0A857DGB9-F1
#
_entry.id   AF-A0A857DGB9-F1
#
_cell.length_a   1.000
_cell.length_b   1.000
_cell.length_c   1.000
_cell.angle_alpha   90.00
_cell.angle_beta   90.00
_cell.angle_gamma   90.00
#
_symmetry.space_group_name_H-M   'P 1'
#
loop_
_entity.id
_entity.type
_entity.pdbx_description
1 polymer ?
#
loop_
_entity_poly.entity_id
_entity_poly.type
_entity_poly.pdbx_seq_one_letter_code
_entity_poly.pdbx_strand_id
1 'polypeptide(L)'
;MSYKRYKSEIALSKPEKVNIMSEYIAYYERLINEQGLDILNVKIPRDVFANILDEIGGVLNQMAIEMASEDGPVKEFLEANPLPPHMKELLLDDFRVFSLLLNALKQWVSAESQSTDRYLLGGTARATCREAVNKCIVTGEELGENPELHHPLRDGRPPILLSKKGHNLVEQNNQINSSANSDDDSDNEVWNIIKQIRTKKSQSWAQLREGCNAILTGSYNCRPGAKSFANVVIRDTGLSASDILEMLDNKGL
;
A
#
# COMPACT_ATOMS: atom_id res chain seq x y z
N MET A 1 8.47 -19.68 14.53
CA MET A 1 8.61 -18.66 15.60
C MET A 1 7.31 -17.87 15.67
N SER A 2 6.85 -17.48 16.86
CA SER A 2 5.65 -16.64 16.99
C SER A 2 5.91 -15.23 16.44
N TYR A 3 4.90 -14.64 15.80
CA TYR A 3 4.95 -13.26 15.32
C TYR A 3 5.23 -12.29 16.49
N LYS A 4 6.18 -11.37 16.28
CA LYS A 4 6.51 -10.31 17.24
C LYS A 4 6.49 -8.97 16.52
N ARG A 5 5.74 -8.02 17.08
CA ARG A 5 5.74 -6.64 16.61
C ARG A 5 7.12 -6.02 16.79
N TYR A 6 7.49 -5.16 15.85
CA TYR A 6 8.63 -4.27 16.01
C TYR A 6 8.41 -3.35 17.21
N LYS A 7 9.43 -3.25 18.07
CA LYS A 7 9.48 -2.33 19.21
C LYS A 7 10.85 -1.69 19.26
N SER A 8 10.92 -0.44 19.69
CA SER A 8 12.20 0.19 20.00
C SER A 8 12.80 -0.48 21.22
N GLU A 9 14.07 -0.86 21.14
CA GLU A 9 14.86 -1.30 22.29
C GLU A 9 15.31 -0.12 23.16
N ILE A 10 15.29 1.09 22.57
CA ILE A 10 15.68 2.34 23.22
C ILE A 10 14.45 2.98 23.87
N ALA A 11 14.54 3.24 25.16
CA ALA A 11 13.55 4.00 25.90
C ALA A 11 13.96 5.48 25.99
N LEU A 12 13.25 6.34 25.27
CA LEU A 12 13.47 7.78 25.31
C LEU A 12 12.57 8.43 26.37
N SER A 13 13.16 9.29 27.19
CA SER A 13 12.45 10.22 28.07
C SER A 13 11.66 11.26 27.27
N LYS A 14 10.72 11.95 27.93
CA LYS A 14 9.93 13.01 27.29
C LYS A 14 10.82 14.12 26.71
N PRO A 15 11.81 14.68 27.42
CA PRO A 15 12.69 15.71 26.87
C PRO A 15 13.49 15.25 25.64
N GLU A 16 14.00 14.02 25.66
CA GLU A 16 14.75 13.45 24.51
C GLU A 16 13.87 13.35 23.26
N LYS A 17 12.62 12.89 23.43
CA LYS A 17 11.65 12.85 22.33
C LYS A 17 11.37 14.23 21.75
N VAL A 18 11.21 15.24 22.60
CA VAL A 18 10.98 16.63 22.14
C VAL A 18 12.20 17.13 21.37
N ASN A 19 13.42 16.91 21.89
CA ASN A 19 14.64 17.37 21.23
C ASN A 19 14.83 16.73 19.83
N ILE A 20 14.69 15.41 19.73
CA ILE A 20 14.76 14.70 18.44
C ILE A 20 13.69 15.20 17.48
N MET A 21 12.46 15.45 17.96
CA MET A 21 11.40 15.99 17.12
C MET A 21 11.69 17.42 16.65
N SER A 22 12.28 18.28 17.48
CA SER A 22 12.69 19.62 17.05
C SER A 22 13.77 19.57 15.98
N GLU A 23 14.78 18.71 16.15
CA GLU A 23 15.83 18.49 15.14
C GLU A 23 15.27 17.93 13.83
N TYR A 24 14.37 16.95 13.92
CA TYR A 24 13.69 16.33 12.79
C TYR A 24 12.84 17.35 12.02
N ILE A 25 12.07 18.19 12.71
CA ILE A 25 11.22 19.19 12.06
C ILE A 25 12.07 20.29 11.40
N ALA A 26 13.14 20.75 12.06
CA ALA A 26 14.10 21.70 11.48
C ALA A 26 14.81 21.12 10.24
N TYR A 27 15.07 19.82 10.22
CA TYR A 27 15.59 19.13 9.04
C TYR A 27 14.61 19.23 7.86
N TYR A 28 13.32 18.96 8.08
CA TYR A 28 12.32 19.08 7.01
C TYR A 28 12.09 20.52 6.57
N GLU A 29 12.12 21.48 7.47
CA GLU A 29 12.03 22.90 7.12
C GLU A 29 13.13 23.31 6.14
N ARG A 30 14.38 22.85 6.37
CA ARG A 30 15.48 23.05 5.41
C ARG A 30 15.22 22.36 4.08
N LEU A 31 14.79 21.11 4.09
CA LEU A 31 14.49 20.38 2.85
C LEU A 31 13.40 21.04 2.02
N ILE A 32 12.36 21.60 2.65
CA ILE A 32 11.30 22.34 1.93
C ILE A 32 11.89 23.55 1.22
N ASN A 33 12.78 24.29 1.88
CA ASN A 33 13.42 25.46 1.29
C ASN A 33 14.37 25.10 0.13
N GLU A 34 15.00 23.93 0.19
CA GLU A 34 15.97 23.47 -0.80
C GLU A 34 15.32 22.75 -2.00
N GLN A 35 14.28 21.94 -1.75
CA GLN A 35 13.73 20.96 -2.70
C GLN A 35 12.22 21.14 -2.94
N GLY A 36 11.56 22.06 -2.23
CA GLY A 36 10.13 22.29 -2.33
C GLY A 36 9.28 21.35 -1.49
N LEU A 37 7.96 21.47 -1.63
CA LEU A 37 6.98 20.79 -0.76
C LEU A 37 6.84 19.29 -1.02
N ASP A 38 7.28 18.78 -2.17
CA ASP A 38 7.10 17.38 -2.58
C ASP A 38 7.81 16.39 -1.65
N ILE A 39 8.87 16.84 -0.96
CA ILE A 39 9.57 16.06 0.07
C ILE A 39 8.65 15.65 1.23
N LEU A 40 7.54 16.37 1.44
CA LEU A 40 6.52 16.03 2.43
C LEU A 40 5.49 15.03 1.92
N ASN A 41 5.54 14.54 0.68
CA ASN A 41 4.62 13.49 0.23
C ASN A 41 5.32 12.45 -0.66
N VAL A 42 6.45 11.94 -0.18
CA VAL A 42 7.19 10.93 -0.92
C VAL A 42 6.48 9.57 -0.77
N LYS A 43 6.14 8.96 -1.92
CA LYS A 43 5.45 7.67 -2.01
C LYS A 43 6.30 6.70 -2.82
N ILE A 44 6.45 5.48 -2.30
CA ILE A 44 6.97 4.38 -3.10
C ILE A 44 5.85 3.86 -4.03
N PRO A 45 6.15 3.60 -5.31
CA PRO A 45 5.19 3.00 -6.23
C PRO A 45 4.63 1.67 -5.70
N ARG A 46 3.30 1.47 -5.79
CA ARG A 46 2.62 0.28 -5.24
C ARG A 46 3.10 -1.03 -5.88
N ASP A 47 3.53 -0.98 -7.13
CA ASP A 47 4.07 -2.12 -7.87
C ASP A 47 5.32 -2.73 -7.25
N VAL A 48 6.12 -1.97 -6.50
CA VAL A 48 7.26 -2.52 -5.75
C VAL A 48 6.82 -3.62 -4.77
N PHE A 49 5.59 -3.56 -4.27
CA PHE A 49 5.03 -4.55 -3.36
C PHE A 49 4.08 -5.55 -4.03
N ALA A 50 3.93 -5.53 -5.36
CA ALA A 50 2.91 -6.32 -6.06
C ALA A 50 3.03 -7.83 -5.77
N ASN A 51 4.24 -8.37 -5.84
CA ASN A 51 4.47 -9.81 -5.66
C ASN A 51 4.12 -10.26 -4.22
N ILE A 52 4.48 -9.47 -3.22
CA ILE A 52 4.14 -9.75 -1.81
C ILE A 52 2.62 -9.64 -1.58
N LEU A 53 1.97 -8.63 -2.16
CA LEU A 53 0.51 -8.46 -2.03
C LEU A 53 -0.25 -9.62 -2.68
N ASP A 54 0.27 -10.13 -3.80
CA ASP A 54 -0.25 -11.31 -4.48
C ASP A 54 -0.10 -12.58 -3.63
N GLU A 55 1.07 -12.79 -3.03
CA GLU A 55 1.30 -13.92 -2.12
C GLU A 55 0.34 -13.90 -0.93
N ILE A 56 0.13 -12.72 -0.32
CA ILE A 56 -0.86 -12.54 0.75
C ILE A 56 -2.26 -12.91 0.24
N GLY A 57 -2.64 -12.45 -0.96
CA GLY A 57 -3.92 -12.80 -1.58
C GLY A 57 -4.09 -14.31 -1.80
N GLY A 58 -3.03 -14.98 -2.27
CA GLY A 58 -3.00 -16.44 -2.43
C GLY A 58 -3.20 -17.18 -1.11
N VAL A 59 -2.50 -16.76 -0.05
CA VAL A 59 -2.65 -17.32 1.29
C VAL A 59 -4.08 -17.14 1.81
N LEU A 60 -4.67 -15.96 1.65
CA LEU A 60 -6.06 -15.71 2.10
C LEU A 60 -7.07 -16.60 1.39
N ASN A 61 -6.92 -16.79 0.08
CA ASN A 61 -7.78 -17.71 -0.69
C ASN A 61 -7.67 -19.15 -0.19
N GLN A 62 -6.43 -19.62 -0.01
CA GLN A 62 -6.18 -20.98 0.47
C GLN A 62 -6.78 -21.22 1.87
N MET A 63 -6.54 -20.29 2.80
CA MET A 63 -7.08 -20.37 4.16
C MET A 63 -8.61 -20.31 4.17
N ALA A 64 -9.21 -19.54 3.27
CA ALA A 64 -10.67 -19.46 3.16
C ALA A 64 -11.30 -20.78 2.74
N ILE A 65 -10.68 -21.48 1.78
CA ILE A 65 -11.13 -22.81 1.32
C ILE A 65 -11.01 -23.83 2.46
N GLU A 66 -9.86 -23.90 3.12
CA GLU A 66 -9.61 -24.83 4.24
C GLU A 66 -10.63 -24.62 5.36
N MET A 67 -10.76 -23.39 5.85
CA MET A 67 -11.66 -23.02 6.93
C MET A 67 -13.15 -23.21 6.61
N ALA A 68 -13.54 -23.12 5.33
CA ALA A 68 -14.92 -23.40 4.91
C ALA A 68 -15.21 -24.92 4.88
N SER A 69 -14.21 -25.75 4.61
CA SER A 69 -14.37 -27.19 4.45
C SER A 69 -14.24 -27.99 5.76
N GLU A 70 -13.35 -27.55 6.64
CA GLU A 70 -13.02 -28.23 7.90
C GLU A 70 -14.06 -27.97 8.98
N ASP A 71 -14.31 -28.98 9.83
CA ASP A 71 -15.17 -28.81 10.99
C ASP A 71 -14.50 -27.87 12.00
N GLY A 72 -15.24 -26.85 12.45
CA GLY A 72 -14.74 -25.88 13.41
C GLY A 72 -15.58 -24.60 13.47
N PRO A 73 -15.12 -23.60 14.24
CA PRO A 73 -15.93 -22.41 14.56
C PRO A 73 -16.39 -21.60 13.34
N VAL A 74 -15.61 -21.60 12.26
CA VAL A 74 -15.98 -20.91 11.01
C VAL A 74 -17.14 -21.61 10.32
N LYS A 75 -17.06 -22.94 10.17
CA LYS A 75 -18.13 -23.75 9.58
C LYS A 75 -19.41 -23.70 10.43
N GLU A 76 -19.29 -23.85 11.75
CA GLU A 76 -20.39 -23.67 12.70
C GLU A 76 -21.05 -22.30 12.55
N PHE A 77 -20.25 -21.24 12.37
CA PHE A 77 -20.77 -19.90 12.13
C PHE A 77 -21.56 -19.81 10.81
N LEU A 78 -21.08 -20.42 9.73
CA LEU A 78 -21.80 -20.42 8.44
C LEU A 78 -23.10 -21.21 8.51
N GLU A 79 -23.12 -22.34 9.21
CA GLU A 79 -24.31 -23.17 9.41
C GLU A 79 -25.36 -22.47 10.29
N ALA A 80 -24.92 -21.76 11.33
CA ALA A 80 -25.80 -20.94 12.18
C ALA A 80 -26.35 -19.71 11.45
N ASN A 81 -25.73 -19.31 10.34
CA ASN A 81 -26.12 -18.14 9.54
C ASN A 81 -26.37 -18.55 8.07
N PRO A 82 -27.42 -19.34 7.80
CA PRO A 82 -27.69 -19.85 6.46
C PRO A 82 -28.12 -18.73 5.51
N LEU A 83 -27.76 -18.89 4.24
CA LEU A 83 -28.22 -18.00 3.18
C LEU A 83 -29.67 -18.31 2.77
N PRO A 84 -30.38 -17.32 2.21
CA PRO A 84 -31.59 -17.59 1.44
C PRO A 84 -31.31 -18.65 0.35
N PRO A 85 -32.23 -19.61 0.09
CA PRO A 85 -31.96 -20.73 -0.81
C PRO A 85 -31.44 -20.34 -2.20
N HIS A 86 -32.00 -19.28 -2.80
CA HIS A 86 -31.61 -18.79 -4.12
C HIS A 86 -30.22 -18.15 -4.16
N MET A 87 -29.65 -17.76 -3.01
CA MET A 87 -28.29 -17.22 -2.92
C MET A 87 -27.24 -18.30 -2.63
N LYS A 88 -27.66 -19.44 -2.06
CA LYS A 88 -26.74 -20.51 -1.64
C LYS A 88 -25.90 -21.05 -2.80
N GLU A 89 -26.47 -21.09 -4.00
CA GLU A 89 -25.78 -21.54 -5.22
C GLU A 89 -24.85 -20.47 -5.82
N LEU A 90 -25.05 -19.19 -5.48
CA LEU A 90 -24.30 -18.06 -6.04
C LEU A 90 -23.18 -17.57 -5.12
N LEU A 91 -23.33 -17.79 -3.82
CA LEU A 91 -22.43 -17.28 -2.79
C LEU A 91 -21.81 -18.46 -2.02
N LEU A 92 -20.73 -18.98 -2.60
CA LEU A 92 -19.98 -20.12 -2.06
C LEU A 92 -19.42 -19.82 -0.68
N ASP A 93 -19.33 -20.85 0.16
CA ASP A 93 -18.90 -20.70 1.55
C ASP A 93 -17.44 -20.25 1.66
N ASP A 94 -16.54 -20.71 0.78
CA ASP A 94 -15.15 -20.25 0.72
C ASP A 94 -15.04 -18.73 0.48
N PHE A 95 -15.85 -18.17 -0.43
CA PHE A 95 -15.90 -16.72 -0.64
C PHE A 95 -16.43 -15.97 0.60
N ARG A 96 -17.43 -16.54 1.30
CA ARG A 96 -17.95 -15.95 2.54
C ARG A 96 -16.85 -15.93 3.62
N VAL A 97 -16.10 -17.02 3.76
CA VAL A 97 -14.96 -17.08 4.67
C VAL A 97 -13.86 -16.11 4.27
N PHE A 98 -13.54 -16.00 2.97
CA PHE A 98 -12.58 -15.02 2.47
C PHE A 98 -12.96 -13.60 2.89
N SER A 99 -14.25 -13.26 2.81
CA SER A 99 -14.77 -11.96 3.26
C SER A 99 -14.61 -11.75 4.77
N LEU A 100 -14.81 -12.79 5.59
CA LEU A 100 -14.56 -12.75 7.03
C LEU A 100 -13.07 -12.54 7.34
N LEU A 101 -12.19 -13.28 6.66
CA LEU A 101 -10.74 -13.15 6.78
C LEU A 101 -10.25 -11.76 6.39
N LEU A 102 -10.77 -11.18 5.30
CA LEU A 102 -10.39 -9.84 4.86
C LEU A 102 -10.76 -8.78 5.90
N ASN A 103 -11.91 -8.92 6.57
CA ASN A 103 -12.31 -8.04 7.66
C ASN A 103 -11.38 -8.15 8.88
N ALA A 104 -11.01 -9.38 9.26
CA ALA A 104 -10.03 -9.60 10.33
C ALA A 104 -8.65 -9.03 9.96
N LEU A 105 -8.19 -9.23 8.72
CA LEU A 105 -6.93 -8.69 8.22
C LEU A 105 -6.94 -7.15 8.26
N LYS A 106 -8.04 -6.50 7.87
CA LYS A 106 -8.17 -5.04 7.97
C LYS A 106 -7.98 -4.54 9.40
N GLN A 107 -8.56 -5.23 10.38
CA GLN A 107 -8.39 -4.88 11.79
C GLN A 107 -6.94 -5.08 12.24
N TRP A 108 -6.32 -6.17 11.81
CA TRP A 108 -4.91 -6.46 12.10
C TRP A 108 -3.97 -5.39 11.49
N VAL A 109 -4.11 -5.07 10.21
CA VAL A 109 -3.33 -4.02 9.52
C VAL A 109 -3.49 -2.67 10.23
N SER A 110 -4.70 -2.32 10.65
CA SER A 110 -4.94 -1.09 11.43
C SER A 110 -4.18 -1.09 12.75
N ALA A 111 -4.17 -2.22 13.47
CA ALA A 111 -3.41 -2.36 14.71
C ALA A 111 -1.90 -2.30 14.50
N GLU A 112 -1.39 -2.87 13.41
CA GLU A 112 0.03 -2.79 13.04
C GLU A 112 0.45 -1.38 12.62
N SER A 113 -0.39 -0.67 11.86
CA SER A 113 -0.17 0.74 11.53
C SER A 113 -0.11 1.60 12.79
N GLN A 114 -1.01 1.40 13.74
CA GLN A 114 -0.95 2.13 15.02
C GLN A 114 0.28 1.78 15.85
N SER A 115 0.77 0.54 15.75
CA SER A 115 1.98 0.13 16.46
C SER A 115 3.23 0.77 15.86
N THR A 116 3.30 0.86 14.53
CA THR A 116 4.42 1.51 13.82
C THR A 116 4.45 3.01 14.09
N ASP A 117 3.31 3.70 14.12
CA ASP A 117 3.22 5.11 14.52
C ASP A 117 3.75 5.37 15.95
N ARG A 118 3.64 4.36 16.82
CA ARG A 118 4.10 4.43 18.22
C ARG A 118 5.55 4.00 18.41
N TYR A 119 6.25 3.58 17.36
CA TYR A 119 7.56 2.94 17.50
C TYR A 119 8.59 3.82 18.22
N LEU A 120 8.73 5.09 17.81
CA LEU A 120 9.67 6.03 18.41
C LEU A 120 9.03 6.88 19.53
N LEU A 121 7.86 7.46 19.25
CA LEU A 121 7.24 8.43 20.16
C LEU A 121 6.29 7.79 21.18
N GLY A 122 5.87 6.54 20.97
CA GLY A 122 4.78 5.94 21.74
C GLY A 122 3.45 6.66 21.46
N GLY A 123 2.55 6.65 22.44
CA GLY A 123 1.23 7.31 22.34
C GLY A 123 1.25 8.84 22.48
N THR A 124 2.41 9.50 22.41
CA THR A 124 2.54 10.93 22.72
C THR A 124 2.83 11.82 21.51
N ALA A 125 2.78 11.29 20.28
CA ALA A 125 3.21 11.99 19.06
C ALA A 125 2.69 13.44 18.97
N ARG A 126 1.38 13.67 19.11
CA ARG A 126 0.78 15.01 19.04
C ARG A 126 1.32 15.96 20.11
N ALA A 127 1.39 15.50 21.37
CA ALA A 127 1.88 16.33 22.48
C ALA A 127 3.36 16.65 22.30
N THR A 128 4.18 15.66 21.93
CA THR A 128 5.61 15.83 21.65
C THR A 128 5.83 16.81 20.50
N CYS A 129 5.11 16.70 19.39
CA CYS A 129 5.26 17.62 18.27
C CYS A 129 4.86 19.06 18.63
N ARG A 130 3.80 19.23 19.44
CA ARG A 130 3.32 20.55 19.87
C ARG A 130 4.30 21.25 20.82
N GLU A 131 5.06 20.47 21.59
CA GLU A 131 6.16 20.99 22.41
C GLU A 131 7.41 21.28 21.57
N ALA A 132 7.63 20.53 20.48
CA ALA A 132 8.80 20.66 19.62
C ALA A 132 8.76 21.87 18.68
N VAL A 133 7.57 22.30 18.24
CA VAL A 133 7.37 23.46 17.34
C VAL A 133 6.07 24.22 17.62
N ASN A 134 6.10 25.54 17.38
CA ASN A 134 4.94 26.43 17.53
C ASN A 134 4.39 26.97 16.20
N LYS A 135 5.14 26.82 15.10
CA LYS A 135 4.77 27.28 13.76
C LYS A 135 4.70 26.12 12.78
N CYS A 136 3.86 26.30 11.76
CA CYS A 136 3.74 25.39 10.64
C CYS A 136 4.92 25.59 9.68
N ILE A 137 5.73 24.55 9.45
CA ILE A 137 6.89 24.62 8.55
C ILE A 137 6.53 24.83 7.07
N VAL A 138 5.25 24.63 6.70
CA VAL A 138 4.76 24.84 5.32
C VAL A 138 4.30 26.28 5.10
N THR A 139 3.64 26.90 6.08
CA THR A 139 3.06 28.24 5.91
C THR A 139 3.83 29.35 6.63
N GLY A 140 4.72 29.00 7.57
CA GLY A 140 5.39 29.95 8.48
C GLY A 140 4.47 30.57 9.55
N GLU A 141 3.17 30.29 9.50
CA GLU A 141 2.14 30.80 10.42
C GLU A 141 2.06 29.92 11.69
N GLU A 142 1.36 30.39 12.72
CA GLU A 142 1.04 29.56 13.89
C GLU A 142 0.23 28.32 13.50
N LEU A 143 0.41 27.23 14.26
CA LEU A 143 -0.28 25.95 14.02
C LEU A 143 -1.80 26.02 14.18
N GLY A 144 -2.30 26.97 14.96
CA GLY A 144 -3.72 27.12 15.31
C GLY A 144 -4.22 26.13 16.36
N GLU A 145 -5.53 26.09 16.55
CA GLU A 145 -6.17 25.26 17.60
C GLU A 145 -6.15 23.76 17.26
N ASN A 146 -6.38 23.43 15.98
CA ASN A 146 -6.56 22.07 15.47
C ASN A 146 -5.52 21.68 14.41
N PRO A 147 -4.23 21.54 14.78
CA PRO A 147 -3.21 21.09 13.86
C PRO A 147 -3.30 19.59 13.55
N GLU A 148 -2.78 19.20 12.39
CA GLU A 148 -2.87 17.86 11.82
C GLU A 148 -1.50 17.18 11.81
N LEU A 149 -1.49 15.86 12.06
CA LEU A 149 -0.28 15.04 11.99
C LEU A 149 -0.08 14.59 10.54
N HIS A 150 0.91 15.18 9.89
CA HIS A 150 1.30 14.85 8.53
C HIS A 150 2.46 13.86 8.54
N HIS A 151 2.37 12.78 7.77
CA HIS A 151 3.48 11.82 7.64
C HIS A 151 4.20 12.06 6.31
N PRO A 152 5.41 12.64 6.30
CA PRO A 152 6.13 12.93 5.06
C PRO A 152 6.33 11.69 4.19
N LEU A 153 6.65 10.57 4.86
CA LEU A 153 6.69 9.23 4.31
C LEU A 153 6.07 8.27 5.31
N ARG A 154 5.47 7.20 4.80
CA ARG A 154 4.86 6.14 5.61
C ARG A 154 5.80 4.93 5.76
N ASP A 155 7.03 5.21 6.20
CA ASP A 155 8.09 4.21 6.43
C ASP A 155 8.41 4.00 7.92
N GLY A 156 7.54 4.51 8.81
CA GLY A 156 7.73 4.47 10.25
C GLY A 156 8.39 5.71 10.85
N ARG A 157 8.77 6.69 10.02
CA ARG A 157 9.23 7.99 10.54
C ARG A 157 8.11 8.75 11.27
N PRO A 158 8.44 9.56 12.30
CA PRO A 158 7.44 10.32 13.03
C PRO A 158 6.68 11.32 12.15
N PRO A 159 5.42 11.63 12.51
CA PRO A 159 4.68 12.71 11.87
C PRO A 159 5.26 14.09 12.21
N ILE A 160 4.96 15.06 11.35
CA ILE A 160 5.19 16.48 11.57
C ILE A 160 3.84 17.15 11.80
N LEU A 161 3.79 18.08 12.73
CA LEU A 161 2.58 18.83 13.04
C LEU A 161 2.45 20.01 12.07
N LEU A 162 1.37 20.04 11.28
CA LEU A 162 1.08 21.11 10.33
C LEU A 162 -0.21 21.83 10.70
N SER A 163 -0.32 23.10 10.32
CA SER A 163 -1.63 23.77 10.30
C SER A 163 -2.52 23.10 9.24
N LYS A 164 -3.84 23.16 9.41
CA LYS A 164 -4.78 22.62 8.42
C LYS A 164 -4.57 23.18 7.00
N LYS A 165 -4.21 24.47 6.92
CA LYS A 165 -3.83 25.13 5.66
C LYS A 165 -2.57 24.52 5.07
N GLY A 166 -1.53 24.32 5.88
CA GLY A 166 -0.28 23.68 5.45
C GLY A 166 -0.49 22.25 4.96
N HIS A 167 -1.28 21.45 5.68
CA HIS A 167 -1.60 20.08 5.29
C HIS A 167 -2.33 20.04 3.93
N ASN A 168 -3.29 20.93 3.71
CA ASN A 168 -4.00 21.02 2.42
C ASN A 168 -3.08 21.40 1.26
N LEU A 169 -2.12 22.32 1.47
CA LEU A 169 -1.17 22.72 0.44
C LEU A 169 -0.30 21.54 -0.01
N VAL A 170 0.17 20.72 0.93
CA VAL A 170 0.95 19.51 0.61
C VAL A 170 0.12 18.52 -0.20
N GLU A 171 -1.14 18.27 0.19
CA GLU A 171 -2.02 17.34 -0.53
C GLU A 171 -2.40 17.82 -1.94
N GLN A 172 -2.64 19.13 -2.11
CA GLN A 172 -2.99 19.72 -3.41
C GLN A 172 -1.82 19.74 -4.40
N ASN A 173 -0.59 20.01 -3.93
CA ASN A 173 0.60 19.99 -4.80
C ASN A 173 0.77 18.65 -5.52
N ASN A 174 0.39 17.55 -4.86
CA ASN A 174 0.43 16.21 -5.46
C ASN A 174 -0.53 16.01 -6.62
N GLN A 175 -1.71 16.63 -6.58
CA GLN A 175 -2.69 16.46 -7.66
C GLN A 175 -2.20 17.12 -8.95
N ILE A 176 -1.45 18.21 -8.82
CA ILE A 176 -0.85 18.92 -9.95
C ILE A 176 0.36 18.13 -10.49
N ASN A 177 1.26 17.65 -9.62
CA ASN A 177 2.47 16.95 -10.06
C ASN A 177 2.23 15.53 -10.60
N SER A 178 1.18 14.84 -10.15
CA SER A 178 0.81 13.52 -10.69
C SER A 178 0.28 13.55 -12.12
N SER A 179 -0.03 14.74 -12.66
CA SER A 179 -0.45 14.92 -14.06
C SER A 179 0.68 15.41 -14.99
N ALA A 180 1.87 15.71 -14.47
CA ALA A 180 2.96 16.31 -15.25
C ALA A 180 4.19 15.41 -15.49
N ASN A 181 4.31 14.26 -14.82
CA ASN A 181 5.48 13.37 -14.96
C ASN A 181 5.32 12.34 -16.08
N SER A 182 5.27 12.80 -17.32
CA SER A 182 5.39 11.95 -18.51
C SER A 182 6.32 12.59 -19.53
N ASP A 183 7.63 12.45 -19.33
CA ASP A 183 8.60 12.60 -20.41
C ASP A 183 9.74 11.56 -20.28
N ASP A 184 9.88 10.81 -21.37
CA ASP A 184 11.09 10.25 -22.00
C ASP A 184 11.18 8.72 -22.20
N ASP A 185 11.58 8.35 -23.42
CA ASP A 185 11.83 7.05 -24.06
C ASP A 185 10.65 6.15 -24.52
N SER A 186 10.70 5.63 -25.76
CA SER A 186 9.65 4.77 -26.34
C SER A 186 9.44 3.45 -25.60
N ASP A 187 10.48 2.93 -24.94
CA ASP A 187 10.37 1.80 -24.00
C ASP A 187 9.53 2.17 -22.77
N ASN A 188 9.56 3.44 -22.37
CA ASN A 188 8.71 3.99 -21.33
C ASN A 188 7.28 4.14 -21.84
N GLU A 189 7.04 4.44 -23.13
CA GLU A 189 5.69 4.49 -23.71
C GLU A 189 5.01 3.12 -23.70
N VAL A 190 5.69 2.08 -24.21
CA VAL A 190 5.17 0.71 -24.17
C VAL A 190 4.99 0.25 -22.73
N TRP A 191 5.96 0.51 -21.86
CA TRP A 191 5.84 0.20 -20.44
C TRP A 191 4.70 0.96 -19.75
N ASN A 192 4.43 2.20 -20.15
CA ASN A 192 3.31 3.01 -19.67
C ASN A 192 1.98 2.41 -20.13
N ILE A 193 1.87 1.94 -21.37
CA ILE A 193 0.70 1.21 -21.86
C ILE A 193 0.45 -0.04 -21.01
N ILE A 194 1.49 -0.86 -20.76
CA ILE A 194 1.36 -2.06 -19.93
C ILE A 194 0.91 -1.68 -18.51
N LYS A 195 1.54 -0.68 -17.88
CA LYS A 195 1.16 -0.16 -16.56
C LYS A 195 -0.29 0.33 -16.52
N GLN A 196 -0.74 1.03 -17.55
CA GLN A 196 -2.11 1.52 -17.67
C GLN A 196 -3.11 0.38 -17.79
N ILE A 197 -2.86 -0.61 -18.66
CA ILE A 197 -3.73 -1.79 -18.82
C ILE A 197 -3.82 -2.55 -17.50
N ARG A 198 -2.68 -2.80 -16.87
CA ARG A 198 -2.59 -3.48 -15.56
C ARG A 198 -3.43 -2.75 -14.51
N THR A 199 -3.28 -1.44 -14.41
CA THR A 199 -4.00 -0.60 -13.44
C THR A 199 -5.50 -0.58 -13.72
N LYS A 200 -5.90 -0.40 -14.98
CA LYS A 200 -7.31 -0.40 -15.41
C LYS A 200 -8.02 -1.73 -15.14
N LYS A 201 -7.29 -2.85 -15.23
CA LYS A 201 -7.82 -4.19 -14.98
C LYS A 201 -7.58 -4.70 -13.56
N SER A 202 -6.93 -3.91 -12.70
CA SER A 202 -6.56 -4.29 -11.33
C SER A 202 -5.79 -5.61 -11.24
N GLN A 203 -4.94 -5.90 -12.22
CA GLN A 203 -4.16 -7.15 -12.31
C GLN A 203 -2.75 -6.96 -11.74
N SER A 204 -2.06 -8.05 -11.40
CA SER A 204 -0.69 -8.02 -10.89
C SER A 204 0.36 -8.33 -11.96
N TRP A 205 1.63 -8.05 -11.66
CA TRP A 205 2.76 -8.40 -12.53
C TRP A 205 2.98 -9.91 -12.60
N ALA A 206 2.86 -10.61 -11.47
CA ALA A 206 2.92 -12.06 -11.43
C ALA A 206 1.83 -12.70 -12.31
N GLN A 207 0.60 -12.15 -12.32
CA GLN A 207 -0.47 -12.63 -13.18
C GLN A 207 -0.21 -12.37 -14.66
N LEU A 208 0.45 -11.26 -15.02
CA LEU A 208 0.93 -11.03 -16.40
C LEU A 208 1.98 -12.07 -16.80
N ARG A 209 2.97 -12.31 -15.92
CA ARG A 209 4.03 -13.31 -16.12
C ARG A 209 3.47 -14.72 -16.28
N GLU A 210 2.56 -15.14 -15.41
CA GLU A 210 1.85 -16.42 -15.53
C GLU A 210 1.10 -16.54 -16.85
N GLY A 211 0.41 -15.48 -17.27
CA GLY A 211 -0.30 -15.44 -18.54
C GLY A 211 0.64 -15.61 -19.74
N CYS A 212 1.77 -14.90 -19.75
CA CYS A 212 2.78 -14.99 -20.81
C CYS A 212 3.43 -16.38 -20.86
N ASN A 213 3.82 -16.93 -19.70
CA ASN A 213 4.37 -18.29 -19.59
C ASN A 213 3.36 -19.35 -20.08
N ALA A 214 2.09 -19.20 -19.74
CA ALA A 214 1.03 -20.11 -20.17
C ALA A 214 0.73 -20.03 -21.67
N ILE A 215 0.97 -18.88 -22.30
CA ILE A 215 0.91 -18.70 -23.77
C ILE A 215 2.10 -19.40 -24.43
N LEU A 216 3.34 -19.16 -23.95
CA LEU A 216 4.56 -19.73 -24.54
C LEU A 216 4.60 -21.26 -24.44
N THR A 217 4.18 -21.81 -23.29
CA THR A 217 4.22 -23.25 -23.03
C THR A 217 2.98 -24.01 -23.49
N GLY A 218 1.92 -23.30 -23.91
CA GLY A 218 0.60 -23.89 -24.16
C GLY A 218 -0.09 -24.44 -22.90
N SER A 219 0.49 -24.25 -21.71
CA SER A 219 -0.02 -24.75 -20.44
C SER A 219 -1.32 -24.06 -20.03
N TYR A 220 -2.21 -24.76 -19.33
CA TYR A 220 -3.39 -24.16 -18.67
C TYR A 220 -3.15 -23.84 -17.19
N ASN A 221 -1.95 -24.10 -16.69
CA ASN A 221 -1.60 -23.89 -15.28
C ASN A 221 -1.25 -22.42 -15.03
N CYS A 222 -2.26 -21.57 -14.90
CA CYS A 222 -2.13 -20.15 -14.53
C CYS A 222 -3.41 -19.69 -13.80
N ARG A 223 -3.32 -18.60 -13.03
CA ARG A 223 -4.50 -18.02 -12.39
C ARG A 223 -5.62 -17.67 -13.39
N PRO A 224 -6.90 -17.79 -13.00
CA PRO A 224 -8.02 -17.39 -13.84
C PRO A 224 -7.85 -15.97 -14.39
N GLY A 225 -8.07 -15.80 -15.69
CA GLY A 225 -7.90 -14.50 -16.36
C GLY A 225 -6.47 -14.11 -16.70
N ALA A 226 -5.43 -14.83 -16.25
CA ALA A 226 -4.02 -14.52 -16.56
C ALA A 226 -3.73 -14.53 -18.07
N LYS A 227 -4.15 -15.59 -18.80
CA LYS A 227 -4.03 -15.65 -20.26
C LYS A 227 -4.79 -14.52 -20.97
N SER A 228 -6.00 -14.20 -20.51
CA SER A 228 -6.81 -13.11 -21.08
C SER A 228 -6.13 -11.76 -20.88
N PHE A 229 -5.55 -11.54 -19.70
CA PHE A 229 -4.79 -10.35 -19.40
C PHE A 229 -3.54 -10.24 -20.29
N ALA A 230 -2.72 -11.29 -20.39
CA ALA A 230 -1.55 -11.32 -21.25
C ALA A 230 -1.89 -11.09 -22.74
N ASN A 231 -2.96 -11.69 -23.24
CA ASN A 231 -3.43 -11.46 -24.61
C ASN A 231 -3.84 -10.00 -24.88
N VAL A 232 -4.44 -9.32 -23.89
CA VAL A 232 -4.74 -7.90 -24.03
C VAL A 232 -3.47 -7.07 -24.07
N VAL A 233 -2.49 -7.38 -23.22
CA VAL A 233 -1.19 -6.69 -23.24
C VAL A 233 -0.51 -6.88 -24.60
N ILE A 234 -0.36 -8.12 -25.07
CA ILE A 234 0.21 -8.46 -26.39
C ILE A 234 -0.49 -7.68 -27.52
N ARG A 235 -1.82 -7.64 -27.52
CA ARG A 235 -2.60 -6.95 -28.55
C ARG A 235 -2.38 -5.44 -28.53
N ASP A 236 -2.37 -4.84 -27.35
CA ASP A 236 -2.34 -3.38 -27.19
C ASP A 236 -0.90 -2.81 -27.26
N THR A 237 0.13 -3.63 -27.04
CA THR A 237 1.55 -3.23 -27.18
C THR A 237 2.20 -3.73 -28.46
N GLY A 238 1.65 -4.76 -29.10
CA GLY A 238 2.28 -5.44 -30.25
C GLY A 238 3.47 -6.33 -29.89
N LEU A 239 3.82 -6.45 -28.60
CA LEU A 239 4.93 -7.28 -28.14
C LEU A 239 4.56 -8.76 -28.09
N SER A 240 5.55 -9.64 -28.26
CA SER A 240 5.36 -11.06 -28.02
C SER A 240 5.36 -11.39 -26.52
N ALA A 241 4.86 -12.58 -26.16
CA ALA A 241 4.88 -13.05 -24.78
C ALA A 241 6.30 -13.17 -24.21
N SER A 242 7.32 -13.49 -25.03
CA SER A 242 8.73 -13.52 -24.60
C SER A 242 9.27 -12.12 -24.33
N ASP A 243 8.98 -11.15 -25.20
CA ASP A 243 9.49 -9.78 -25.04
C ASP A 243 8.91 -9.12 -23.78
N ILE A 244 7.64 -9.39 -23.48
CA ILE A 244 7.00 -8.92 -22.24
C ILE A 244 7.68 -9.52 -21.01
N LEU A 245 8.02 -10.83 -21.04
CA LEU A 245 8.73 -11.47 -19.93
C LEU A 245 10.12 -10.89 -19.73
N GLU A 246 10.86 -10.67 -20.82
CA GLU A 246 12.18 -10.04 -20.77
C GLU A 246 12.10 -8.60 -20.22
N MET A 247 11.08 -7.83 -20.61
CA MET A 247 10.82 -6.51 -20.02
C MET A 247 10.53 -6.57 -18.51
N LEU A 248 9.78 -7.58 -18.04
CA LEU A 248 9.52 -7.78 -16.62
C LEU A 248 10.81 -8.15 -15.88
N ASP A 249 11.61 -9.07 -16.42
CA ASP A 249 12.91 -9.47 -15.87
C ASP A 249 13.86 -8.26 -15.74
N ASN A 250 13.96 -7.43 -16.79
CA ASN A 250 14.78 -6.22 -16.81
C ASN A 250 14.34 -5.17 -15.77
N LYS A 251 13.10 -5.24 -15.30
CA LYS A 251 12.53 -4.36 -14.27
C LYS A 251 12.48 -5.00 -12.88
N GLY A 252 13.01 -6.23 -12.74
CA GLY A 252 13.01 -6.97 -11.48
C GLY A 252 11.62 -7.39 -11.00
N LEU A 253 10.67 -7.62 -11.93
CA LEU A 253 9.26 -7.90 -11.65
C LEU A 253 8.87 -9.37 -11.89
#